data_AF-A0A139P560-F1
#
_entry.id   AF-A0A139P560-F1
#
_cell.length_a   1.000
_cell.length_b   1.000
_cell.length_c   1.000
_cell.angle_alpha   90.00
_cell.angle_beta   90.00
_cell.angle_gamma   90.00
#
_symmetry.space_group_name_H-M   'P 1'
#
loop_
_entity.id
_entity.type
_entity.pdbx_description
1 polymer ?
#
loop_
_entity_poly.entity_id
_entity_poly.type
_entity_poly.pdbx_seq_one_letter_code
_entity_poly.pdbx_strand_id
1 'polypeptide(L)'
;MNDQERILSILLRLQSGAHLSKNQLSDEFEVSAKTIQRDFSLLGDFLMTQPMIAAELAYDSKYHTRYLKGKLLFNKKDILIISKLLLENRALKK
;
A
#
# COMPACT_ATOMS: atom_id res chain seq x y z
N MET A 1 8.06 13.17 16.16
CA MET A 1 7.79 11.73 15.88
C MET A 1 9.10 11.07 15.47
N ASN A 2 9.40 9.87 15.97
CA ASN A 2 10.64 9.18 15.60
C ASN A 2 10.55 8.54 14.20
N ASP A 3 11.68 8.06 13.66
CA ASP A 3 11.72 7.48 12.31
C ASP A 3 10.87 6.21 12.17
N GLN A 4 10.85 5.36 13.19
CA GLN A 4 10.12 4.09 13.17
C GLN A 4 8.61 4.31 13.18
N GLU A 5 8.13 5.21 14.04
CA GLU A 5 6.73 5.65 14.10
C GLU A 5 6.28 6.24 12.76
N ARG A 6 7.14 7.05 12.12
CA ARG A 6 6.88 7.63 10.80
C ARG A 6 6.69 6.56 9.73
N ILE A 7 7.65 5.64 9.63
CA ILE A 7 7.63 4.57 8.64
C ILE A 7 6.40 3.67 8.84
N LEU A 8 6.08 3.33 10.10
CA LEU A 8 4.91 2.53 10.42
C LEU A 8 3.60 3.24 10.07
N SER A 9 3.50 4.54 10.36
CA SER A 9 2.35 5.38 9.99
C SER A 9 2.16 5.42 8.47
N ILE A 10 3.24 5.62 7.70
CA ILE A 10 3.20 5.59 6.24
C ILE A 10 2.73 4.22 5.74
N LEU A 11 3.26 3.12 6.29
CA LEU A 11 2.86 1.77 5.91
C LEU A 11 1.37 1.50 6.17
N LEU A 12 0.84 1.88 7.34
CA LEU A 12 -0.57 1.69 7.68
C LEU A 12 -1.50 2.45 6.72
N ARG A 13 -1.15 3.68 6.35
CA ARG A 13 -1.90 4.46 5.37
C ARG A 13 -1.83 3.85 3.97
N LEU A 14 -0.67 3.37 3.57
CA LEU A 14 -0.51 2.64 2.32
C LEU A 14 -1.38 1.37 2.29
N GLN A 15 -1.43 0.61 3.39
CA GLN A 15 -2.26 -0.60 3.53
C GLN A 15 -3.77 -0.31 3.50
N SER A 16 -4.21 0.87 3.95
CA SER A 16 -5.61 1.29 3.81
C SER A 16 -5.98 1.73 2.39
N GLY A 17 -5.00 1.74 1.46
CA GLY A 17 -5.18 2.17 0.08
C GLY A 17 -4.91 3.65 -0.17
N ALA A 18 -4.29 4.36 0.78
CA ALA A 18 -4.02 5.79 0.61
C ALA A 18 -2.96 6.05 -0.48
N HIS A 19 -3.14 7.17 -1.17
CA HIS A 19 -2.17 7.76 -2.06
C HIS A 19 -1.42 8.87 -1.32
N LEU A 20 -0.10 8.69 -1.15
CA LEU A 20 0.71 9.55 -0.29
C LEU A 20 1.66 10.42 -1.11
N SER A 21 1.55 11.74 -0.96
CA SER A 21 2.48 12.69 -1.56
C SER A 21 3.72 12.85 -0.69
N LYS A 22 4.89 12.82 -1.34
CA LYS A 22 6.18 13.06 -0.68
C LYS A 22 6.22 14.41 0.04
N ASN A 23 5.70 15.47 -0.59
CA ASN A 23 5.77 16.82 -0.03
C ASN A 23 4.78 16.98 1.13
N GLN A 24 3.56 16.44 1.01
CA GLN A 24 2.59 16.49 2.11
C GLN A 24 3.10 15.77 3.37
N LEU A 25 3.70 14.59 3.20
CA LEU A 25 4.31 13.88 4.33
C LEU A 25 5.54 14.61 4.89
N SER A 26 6.27 15.33 4.05
CA SER A 26 7.41 16.17 4.46
C SER A 26 6.95 17.24 5.44
N ASP A 27 5.88 17.95 5.08
CA ASP A 27 5.30 19.02 5.87
C ASP A 27 4.64 18.45 7.14
N GLU A 28 3.87 17.37 7.02
CA GLU A 28 3.14 16.74 8.13
C GLU A 28 4.08 16.20 9.21
N PHE A 29 5.19 15.57 8.81
CA PHE A 29 6.14 14.96 9.74
C PHE A 29 7.32 15.86 10.09
N GLU A 30 7.33 17.10 9.59
CA GLU A 30 8.39 18.09 9.83
C GLU A 30 9.80 17.56 9.51
N VAL A 31 9.92 16.77 8.42
CA VAL A 31 11.19 16.23 7.93
C VAL A 31 11.42 16.64 6.49
N SER A 32 12.67 16.52 6.02
CA SER A 32 12.97 16.84 4.61
C SER A 32 12.29 15.86 3.65
N ALA A 33 11.96 16.33 2.44
CA ALA A 33 11.46 15.48 1.37
C ALA A 33 12.45 14.36 0.99
N LYS A 34 13.75 14.57 1.23
CA LYS A 34 14.80 13.54 1.06
C LYS A 34 14.70 12.44 2.13
N THR A 35 14.24 12.77 3.33
CA THR A 35 13.94 11.78 4.38
C THR A 35 12.74 10.94 3.97
N ILE A 36 11.62 11.56 3.57
CA ILE A 36 10.44 10.82 3.08
C ILE A 36 10.78 9.95 1.87
N GLN A 37 11.63 10.43 0.96
CA GLN A 37 12.09 9.63 -0.18
C GLN A 37 12.87 8.38 0.27
N ARG A 38 13.70 8.49 1.31
CA ARG A 38 14.42 7.33 1.90
C ARG A 38 13.44 6.38 2.59
N ASP A 39 12.45 6.89 3.32
CA ASP A 39 11.42 6.07 3.94
C ASP A 39 10.63 5.27 2.89
N PHE A 40 10.27 5.91 1.76
CA PHE A 40 9.64 5.20 0.64
C PHE A 40 10.54 4.15 -0.01
N SER A 41 11.82 4.42 -0.16
CA SER A 41 12.77 3.43 -0.68
C SER A 41 12.87 2.22 0.26
N LEU A 42 13.04 2.46 1.56
CA LEU A 42 13.07 1.41 2.57
C LEU A 42 11.80 0.55 2.56
N LEU A 43 10.63 1.19 2.48
CA LEU A 43 9.35 0.48 2.38
C LEU A 43 9.24 -0.33 1.09
N GLY A 44 9.68 0.22 -0.05
CA GLY A 44 9.72 -0.49 -1.32
C GLY A 44 10.57 -1.76 -1.24
N ASP A 45 11.80 -1.64 -0.74
CA ASP A 45 12.73 -2.75 -0.58
C ASP A 45 12.18 -3.80 0.39
N PHE A 46 11.60 -3.36 1.51
CA PHE A 46 10.96 -4.25 2.48
C PHE A 46 9.81 -5.03 1.84
N LEU A 47 8.89 -4.39 1.11
CA LEU A 47 7.77 -5.06 0.47
C LEU A 47 8.24 -6.12 -0.54
N MET A 48 9.31 -5.87 -1.28
CA MET A 48 9.89 -6.85 -2.21
C MET A 48 10.46 -8.09 -1.50
N THR A 49 10.86 -7.96 -0.22
CA THR A 49 11.37 -9.08 0.58
C THR A 49 10.28 -9.93 1.23
N GLN A 50 9.00 -9.54 1.10
CA GLN A 50 7.86 -10.20 1.76
C GLN A 50 6.95 -10.90 0.72
N PRO A 51 7.16 -12.19 0.41
CA PRO A 51 6.41 -12.91 -0.63
C PRO A 51 4.90 -12.98 -0.40
N MET A 52 4.49 -12.90 0.87
CA MET A 52 3.09 -12.89 1.29
C MET A 52 2.38 -11.57 0.97
N ILE A 53 3.12 -10.47 0.88
CA ILE A 53 2.57 -9.16 0.50
C ILE A 53 2.74 -9.07 -1.02
N ALA A 54 1.76 -9.59 -1.74
CA ALA A 54 1.68 -9.40 -3.19
C ALA A 54 1.24 -7.97 -3.51
N ALA A 55 2.07 -7.01 -3.15
CA ALA A 55 1.89 -5.61 -3.47
C ALA A 55 3.25 -4.95 -3.68
N GLU A 56 3.28 -3.92 -4.51
CA GLU A 56 4.46 -3.09 -4.74
C GLU A 56 4.15 -1.63 -4.45
N LEU A 57 5.17 -0.88 -4.04
CA LEU A 57 5.03 0.57 -3.85
C LEU A 57 5.12 1.28 -5.21
N ALA A 58 3.96 1.49 -5.83
CA ALA A 58 3.86 2.13 -7.14
C ALA A 58 3.90 3.66 -7.03
N TYR A 59 4.25 4.31 -8.14
CA TYR A 59 4.20 5.77 -8.29
C TYR A 59 3.13 6.17 -9.28
N ASP A 60 2.27 7.09 -8.87
CA ASP A 60 1.30 7.77 -9.73
C ASP A 60 1.91 9.10 -10.21
N SER A 61 2.22 9.18 -11.49
CA SER A 61 2.83 10.37 -12.09
C SER A 61 1.84 11.54 -12.25
N LYS A 62 0.54 11.29 -12.29
CA LYS A 62 -0.49 12.32 -12.44
C LYS A 62 -0.67 13.11 -11.14
N TYR A 63 -0.67 12.41 -10.01
CA TYR A 63 -0.88 13.03 -8.70
C TYR A 63 0.41 13.17 -7.89
N HIS A 64 1.53 12.67 -8.41
CA HIS A 64 2.83 12.64 -7.74
C HIS A 64 2.81 11.93 -6.37
N THR A 65 1.97 10.90 -6.26
CA THR A 65 1.77 10.11 -5.03
C THR A 65 2.36 8.71 -5.15
N ARG A 66 2.69 8.10 -4.02
CA ARG A 66 2.95 6.66 -3.93
C ARG A 66 1.78 5.93 -3.27
N TYR A 67 1.53 4.71 -3.71
CA TYR A 67 0.44 3.87 -3.22
C TYR A 67 0.82 2.39 -3.30
N LEU A 68 0.16 1.54 -2.51
CA LEU A 68 0.31 0.10 -2.67
C LEU A 68 -0.52 -0.39 -3.85
N LYS A 69 0.17 -0.92 -4.85
CA LYS A 69 -0.47 -1.60 -5.97
C LYS A 69 -0.47 -3.09 -5.69
N GLY A 70 -1.65 -3.64 -5.41
CA GLY A 70 -1.83 -5.07 -5.28
C GLY A 70 -1.47 -5.78 -6.59
N LYS A 71 -0.65 -6.83 -6.49
CA LYS A 71 -0.57 -7.89 -7.50
C LYS A 71 -1.76 -8.81 -7.26
N LEU A 72 -2.45 -9.19 -8.33
CA LEU A 72 -3.53 -10.16 -8.27
C LEU A 72 -2.99 -11.49 -7.74
N LEU A 73 -3.21 -11.76 -6.45
CA LEU A 73 -2.93 -13.05 -5.82
C LEU A 73 -3.81 -14.17 -6.39
N PHE A 74 -5.02 -13.79 -6.79
CA PHE A 74 -6.04 -14.71 -7.25
C PHE A 74 -6.04 -14.78 -8.78
N ASN A 75 -5.86 -15.99 -9.29
CA ASN A 75 -6.06 -16.26 -10.70
C ASN A 75 -7.58 -16.29 -11.01
N LYS A 76 -7.94 -16.36 -12.30
CA LYS A 76 -9.35 -16.38 -12.73
C LYS A 76 -10.18 -17.48 -12.05
N LYS A 77 -9.61 -18.66 -11.80
CA LYS A 77 -10.29 -19.77 -11.12
C LYS A 77 -10.53 -19.44 -9.65
N ASP A 78 -9.53 -18.88 -8.96
CA ASP A 78 -9.65 -18.49 -7.56
C ASP A 78 -10.76 -17.45 -7.38
N ILE A 79 -10.83 -16.47 -8.28
CA ILE A 79 -11.89 -15.44 -8.29
C ILE A 79 -13.27 -16.07 -8.46
N LEU A 80 -13.42 -17.05 -9.36
CA LEU A 80 -14.69 -17.77 -9.55
C LEU A 80 -15.09 -18.58 -8.32
N ILE A 81 -14.12 -19.25 -7.67
CA ILE A 81 -14.35 -20.01 -6.43
C ILE A 81 -14.81 -19.07 -5.30
N ILE A 82 -14.10 -17.96 -5.09
CA ILE A 82 -14.46 -16.95 -4.08
C ILE A 82 -15.86 -16.39 -4.37
N SER A 83 -16.14 -16.03 -5.63
CA SER A 83 -17.46 -15.52 -6.04
C SER A 83 -18.57 -16.53 -5.75
N LYS A 84 -18.34 -17.82 -6.02
CA LYS A 84 -19.29 -18.89 -5.71
C LYS A 84 -19.53 -19.02 -4.21
N LEU A 85 -18.47 -19.02 -3.39
CA LEU A 85 -18.57 -19.07 -1.94
C LEU A 85 -19.37 -17.89 -1.37
N LEU A 86 -19.10 -16.67 -1.85
CA LEU A 86 -19.80 -15.47 -1.41
C LEU A 86 -21.30 -15.49 -1.75
N LEU A 87 -21.65 -16.02 -2.93
CA LEU A 87 -23.04 -16.18 -3.38
C LEU A 87 -23.78 -17.26 -2.59
N GLU A 88 -23.17 -18.43 -2.39
CA GLU A 88 -23.75 -19.53 -1.61
C GLU A 88 -24.00 -19.13 -0.15
N ASN A 89 -23.04 -18.42 0.45
CA ASN A 89 -23.17 -17.92 1.82
C ASN A 89 -24.05 -16.67 1.94
N ARG A 90 -24.62 -16.15 0.84
CA ARG A 90 -25.41 -14.90 0.80
C ARG A 90 -24.67 -13.69 1.39
N ALA A 91 -23.34 -13.72 1.43
CA ALA A 91 -22.50 -12.65 1.98
C ALA A 91 -22.61 -11.33 1.19
N LEU A 92 -23.11 -11.41 -0.05
CA LEU A 92 -23.34 -10.26 -0.94
C LEU A 92 -24.80 -9.77 -0.93
N LYS A 93 -25.68 -10.38 -0.12
CA LYS A 93 -27.02 -9.82 0.08
C LYS A 93 -26.93 -8.65 1.05
N LYS A 94 -27.45 -7.51 0.63
CA LYS A 94 -27.62 -6.32 1.46
C LYS A 94 -28.82 -6.48 2.41
#